data_AF-A0A1I6TN31-F1
#
_entry.id   AF-A0A1I6TN31-F1
#
_cell.length_a   1.000
_cell.length_b   1.000
_cell.length_c   1.000
_cell.angle_alpha   90.00
_cell.angle_beta   90.00
_cell.angle_gamma   90.00
#
_symmetry.space_group_name_H-M   'P 1'
#
loop_
_entity.id
_entity.type
_entity.pdbx_description
1 polymer ?
#
loop_
_entity_poly.entity_id
_entity_poly.type
_entity_poly.pdbx_seq_one_letter_code
_entity_poly.pdbx_strand_id
1 'polypeptide(L)'
;MSGATIGTDRLRAHATLWYADARYRLAWLVLPQAAVALLAGLALALLKPAGEWGKPADSKENEKLYLDLLDKAGKDGDRAAFEKLRTAAEAGDVSARSFMGALYNPEWAAVYAKNPVKPDAAKALTYYQKPADLGFPGAQRGMTELLLDPARGQHDLKRGCRYGLAFQANPVAARNNYLDSWSTLYWIAGCYTDAASGVSRDPQKAADLYMDTVAAKLPRAVTAFTDELGRQPPDLVAAIQRDLAKRGFYTGPADGTATPQTRAAVQALAGRGAGPQGNAGAGSAGAGNTGAGNPGAGNPGAAKPAGPPPPAPPAATPSVEELIALSKSAVSNAADAAKLRGLAESGVPVAQYLYAAMHLSPANKEQRVTAPDGPLAARYLERLAVERSFAPAAASAAFLYDLGGAGLQRDPAKAADLTIRALELKSNEILQNLEQDQWGAGFWAALQQRLADRNLYQGRVVDQRNDRTIQAARRLLGNP
;
A
#
# COMPACT_ATOMS: atom_id res chain seq x y z
N MET A 1 -18.04 -57.35 -46.24
CA MET A 1 -17.56 -56.13 -46.93
C MET A 1 -18.74 -55.41 -47.58
N SER A 2 -19.47 -54.54 -46.86
CA SER A 2 -20.57 -53.74 -47.46
C SER A 2 -20.81 -52.38 -46.78
N GLY A 3 -19.87 -51.88 -45.97
CA GLY A 3 -20.03 -50.58 -45.28
C GLY A 3 -19.36 -49.38 -45.96
N ALA A 4 -18.40 -49.63 -46.87
CA ALA A 4 -17.56 -48.56 -47.44
C ALA A 4 -18.19 -47.85 -48.66
N THR A 5 -19.12 -48.49 -49.37
CA THR A 5 -19.74 -47.94 -50.59
C THR A 5 -20.85 -46.92 -50.32
N ILE A 6 -21.57 -47.04 -49.19
CA ILE A 6 -22.70 -46.16 -48.86
C ILE A 6 -22.23 -44.73 -48.49
N GLY A 7 -21.04 -44.58 -47.90
CA GLY A 7 -20.50 -43.28 -47.51
C GLY A 7 -20.03 -42.43 -48.69
N THR A 8 -19.42 -43.06 -49.70
CA THR A 8 -18.94 -42.38 -50.91
C THR A 8 -20.09 -41.91 -51.80
N ASP A 9 -21.19 -42.66 -51.87
CA ASP A 9 -22.35 -42.28 -52.69
C ASP A 9 -23.13 -41.11 -52.10
N ARG A 10 -23.23 -41.02 -50.77
CA ARG A 10 -23.86 -39.86 -50.10
C ARG A 10 -23.04 -38.58 -50.24
N LEU A 11 -21.71 -38.68 -50.13
CA LEU A 11 -20.83 -37.54 -50.33
C LEU A 11 -20.86 -37.05 -51.78
N ARG A 12 -20.87 -37.98 -52.74
CA ARG A 12 -21.00 -37.64 -54.16
C ARG A 12 -22.37 -37.00 -54.45
N ALA A 13 -23.47 -37.58 -53.95
CA ALA A 13 -24.81 -37.01 -54.10
C ALA A 13 -24.93 -35.61 -53.47
N HIS A 14 -24.37 -35.42 -52.26
CA HIS A 14 -24.34 -34.11 -51.60
C HIS A 14 -23.53 -33.09 -52.42
N ALA A 15 -22.34 -33.45 -52.92
CA ALA A 15 -21.53 -32.56 -53.74
C ALA A 15 -22.25 -32.19 -55.04
N THR A 16 -22.91 -33.16 -55.69
CA THR A 16 -23.63 -32.92 -56.94
C THR A 16 -24.79 -31.93 -56.72
N LEU A 17 -25.59 -32.14 -55.67
CA LEU A 17 -26.69 -31.24 -55.30
C LEU A 17 -26.19 -29.86 -54.83
N TRP A 18 -25.06 -29.83 -54.12
CA TRP A 18 -24.44 -28.58 -53.67
C TRP A 18 -24.02 -27.70 -54.84
N TYR A 19 -23.39 -28.25 -55.89
CA TYR A 19 -22.97 -27.41 -57.01
C TYR A 19 -24.07 -27.14 -58.04
N ALA A 20 -24.98 -28.11 -58.25
CA ALA A 20 -26.00 -28.02 -59.30
C ALA A 20 -27.31 -27.33 -58.86
N ASP A 21 -27.69 -27.39 -57.58
CA ASP A 21 -28.99 -26.90 -57.12
C ASP A 21 -28.83 -25.72 -56.15
N ALA A 22 -29.28 -24.53 -56.60
CA ALA A 22 -29.25 -23.31 -55.80
C ALA A 22 -30.21 -23.36 -54.58
N ARG A 23 -31.34 -24.07 -54.69
CA ARG A 23 -32.31 -24.20 -53.60
C ARG A 23 -31.81 -25.15 -52.53
N TYR A 24 -31.12 -26.24 -52.92
CA TYR A 24 -30.48 -27.16 -51.98
C TYR A 24 -29.39 -26.47 -51.17
N ARG A 25 -28.53 -25.66 -51.81
CA ARG A 25 -27.54 -24.81 -51.13
C ARG A 25 -28.18 -23.83 -50.17
N LEU A 26 -29.20 -23.11 -50.64
CA LEU A 26 -29.89 -22.12 -49.82
C LEU A 26 -30.52 -22.79 -48.59
N ALA A 27 -31.16 -23.95 -48.75
CA ALA A 27 -31.73 -24.72 -47.66
C ALA A 27 -30.66 -25.14 -46.64
N TRP A 28 -29.50 -25.63 -47.09
CA TRP A 28 -28.40 -26.01 -46.21
C TRP A 28 -27.75 -24.82 -45.47
N LEU A 29 -27.77 -23.61 -46.04
CA LEU A 29 -27.26 -22.42 -45.39
C LEU A 29 -28.28 -21.79 -44.43
N VAL A 30 -29.55 -21.75 -44.83
CA VAL A 30 -30.61 -21.02 -44.11
C VAL A 30 -31.24 -21.87 -43.01
N LEU A 31 -31.50 -23.17 -43.24
CA LEU A 31 -32.22 -23.99 -42.26
C LEU A 31 -31.49 -24.15 -40.92
N PRO A 32 -30.15 -24.33 -40.86
CA PRO A 32 -29.45 -24.37 -39.58
C PRO A 32 -29.56 -23.05 -38.81
N GLN A 33 -29.45 -21.92 -39.52
CA GLN A 33 -29.56 -20.58 -38.92
C GLN A 33 -30.99 -20.31 -38.44
N ALA A 34 -32.00 -20.71 -39.23
CA ALA A 34 -33.40 -20.60 -38.86
C ALA A 34 -33.75 -21.50 -37.66
N ALA A 35 -33.19 -22.71 -37.60
CA ALA A 35 -33.35 -23.60 -36.46
C ALA A 35 -32.72 -23.03 -35.19
N VAL A 36 -31.51 -22.47 -35.27
CA VAL A 36 -30.86 -21.78 -34.14
C VAL A 36 -31.69 -20.56 -33.69
N ALA A 37 -32.19 -19.75 -34.63
CA ALA A 37 -33.03 -18.60 -34.31
C ALA A 37 -34.36 -19.01 -33.66
N LEU A 38 -35.00 -20.08 -34.15
CA LEU A 38 -36.21 -20.66 -33.56
C LEU A 38 -35.94 -21.22 -32.16
N LEU A 39 -34.85 -21.95 -31.97
CA LEU A 39 -34.48 -22.48 -30.66
C LEU A 39 -34.12 -21.36 -29.67
N ALA A 40 -33.43 -20.31 -30.10
CA ALA A 40 -33.16 -19.13 -29.29
C ALA A 40 -34.44 -18.38 -28.94
N GLY A 41 -35.35 -18.18 -29.91
CA GLY A 41 -36.65 -17.56 -29.69
C GLY A 41 -37.54 -18.38 -28.75
N LEU A 42 -37.56 -19.70 -28.91
CA LEU A 42 -38.29 -20.62 -28.03
C LEU A 42 -37.70 -20.64 -26.63
N ALA A 43 -36.36 -20.63 -26.49
CA ALA A 43 -35.69 -20.52 -25.20
C ALA A 43 -36.07 -19.20 -24.51
N LEU A 44 -36.03 -18.07 -25.21
CA LEU A 44 -36.46 -16.77 -24.67
C LEU A 44 -37.94 -16.76 -24.24
N ALA A 45 -38.82 -17.41 -25.01
CA ALA A 45 -40.24 -17.49 -24.72
C ALA A 45 -40.57 -18.43 -23.54
N LEU A 46 -39.90 -19.57 -23.44
CA LEU A 46 -40.13 -20.58 -22.40
C LEU A 46 -39.45 -20.23 -21.08
N LEU A 47 -38.28 -19.58 -21.13
CA LEU A 47 -37.52 -19.24 -19.93
C LEU A 47 -38.14 -18.10 -19.12
N LYS A 48 -39.13 -17.36 -19.68
CA LYS A 48 -39.73 -16.14 -19.10
C LYS A 48 -38.71 -15.44 -18.21
N PRO A 49 -37.63 -14.85 -18.75
CA PRO A 49 -36.52 -14.40 -17.95
C PRO A 49 -37.06 -13.48 -16.85
N ALA A 50 -37.11 -14.00 -15.62
CA ALA A 50 -37.52 -13.27 -14.43
C ALA A 50 -36.37 -12.36 -13.95
N GLY A 51 -35.38 -12.11 -14.81
CA GLY A 51 -34.39 -11.07 -14.63
C GLY A 51 -34.90 -9.79 -15.28
N GLU A 52 -34.65 -8.65 -14.62
CA GLU A 52 -34.90 -7.29 -15.09
C GLU A 52 -34.05 -6.93 -16.33
N TRP A 53 -34.00 -7.79 -17.34
CA TRP A 53 -33.42 -7.45 -18.64
C TRP A 53 -34.29 -6.38 -19.29
N GLY A 54 -33.81 -5.15 -19.30
CA GLY A 54 -34.42 -4.06 -20.06
C GLY A 54 -35.11 -2.95 -19.27
N LYS A 55 -34.95 -2.84 -17.94
CA LYS A 55 -35.21 -1.54 -17.31
C LYS A 55 -34.09 -0.59 -17.77
N PRO A 56 -34.38 0.49 -18.51
CA PRO A 56 -33.34 1.41 -18.95
C PRO A 56 -32.59 1.94 -17.73
N ALA A 57 -31.29 2.20 -17.88
CA ALA A 57 -30.61 3.09 -16.95
C ALA A 57 -31.42 4.40 -16.82
N ASP A 58 -31.41 5.00 -15.63
CA ASP A 58 -32.12 6.26 -15.38
C ASP A 58 -31.83 7.26 -16.51
N SER A 59 -32.82 8.07 -16.89
CA SER A 59 -32.59 9.12 -17.89
C SER A 59 -31.45 10.04 -17.41
N LYS A 60 -30.69 10.63 -18.34
CA LYS A 60 -29.63 11.59 -17.96
C LYS A 60 -30.19 12.76 -17.13
N GLU A 61 -31.45 13.11 -17.33
CA GLU A 61 -32.17 14.12 -16.56
C GLU A 61 -32.40 13.66 -15.12
N ASN A 62 -32.83 12.41 -14.92
CA ASN A 62 -32.99 11.82 -13.60
C ASN A 62 -31.66 11.69 -12.88
N GLU A 63 -30.60 11.23 -13.55
CA GLU A 63 -29.26 11.16 -12.95
C GLU A 63 -28.77 12.54 -12.49
N LYS A 64 -28.96 13.58 -13.32
CA LYS A 64 -28.62 14.96 -12.94
C LYS A 64 -29.47 15.45 -11.77
N LEU A 65 -30.77 15.17 -11.76
CA LEU A 65 -31.66 15.50 -10.65
C LEU A 65 -31.20 14.85 -9.35
N TYR A 66 -30.88 13.56 -9.38
CA TYR A 66 -30.47 12.84 -8.18
C TYR A 66 -29.08 13.26 -7.69
N LEU A 67 -28.18 13.67 -8.59
CA LEU A 67 -26.90 14.29 -8.22
C LEU A 67 -27.10 15.64 -7.50
N ASP A 68 -28.03 16.49 -7.98
CA ASP A 68 -28.38 17.74 -7.30
C ASP A 68 -28.99 17.48 -5.91
N LEU A 69 -29.84 16.46 -5.77
CA LEU A 69 -30.38 16.05 -4.48
C LEU A 69 -29.30 15.50 -3.53
N LEU A 70 -28.33 14.72 -4.05
CA LEU A 70 -27.17 14.26 -3.30
C LEU A 70 -26.37 15.44 -2.73
N ASP A 71 -26.06 16.42 -3.56
CA ASP A 71 -25.28 17.58 -3.16
C ASP A 71 -26.00 18.41 -2.10
N LYS A 72 -27.30 18.70 -2.28
CA LYS A 72 -28.12 19.40 -1.27
C LYS A 72 -28.21 18.62 0.05
N ALA A 73 -28.44 17.31 -0.03
CA ALA A 73 -28.51 16.46 1.15
C ALA A 73 -27.16 16.40 1.89
N GLY A 74 -26.05 16.20 1.16
CA GLY A 74 -24.73 15.95 1.74
C GLY A 74 -23.96 17.22 2.14
N LYS A 75 -24.01 18.27 1.31
CA LYS A 75 -23.25 19.52 1.51
C LYS A 75 -24.03 20.55 2.32
N ASP A 76 -25.34 20.61 2.13
CA ASP A 76 -26.19 21.59 2.82
C ASP A 76 -26.96 21.00 4.00
N GLY A 77 -27.06 19.67 4.09
CA GLY A 77 -27.85 18.99 5.11
C GLY A 77 -29.36 19.05 4.87
N ASP A 78 -29.77 19.28 3.62
CA ASP A 78 -31.19 19.39 3.25
C ASP A 78 -31.89 18.03 3.42
N ARG A 79 -32.71 17.95 4.48
CA ARG A 79 -33.50 16.75 4.79
C ARG A 79 -34.58 16.46 3.75
N ALA A 80 -35.16 17.48 3.12
CA ALA A 80 -36.16 17.27 2.09
C ALA A 80 -35.52 16.70 0.82
N ALA A 81 -34.32 17.16 0.46
CA ALA A 81 -33.55 16.58 -0.63
C ALA A 81 -33.16 15.12 -0.34
N PHE A 82 -32.71 14.84 0.89
CA PHE A 82 -32.42 13.48 1.34
C PHE A 82 -33.63 12.55 1.21
N GLU A 83 -34.80 12.96 1.71
CA GLU A 83 -36.01 12.13 1.66
C GLU A 83 -36.48 11.87 0.23
N LYS A 84 -36.36 12.85 -0.68
CA LYS A 84 -36.65 12.66 -2.10
C LYS A 84 -35.70 11.66 -2.75
N LEU A 85 -34.40 11.78 -2.47
CA LEU A 85 -33.39 10.85 -2.98
C LEU A 85 -33.61 9.44 -2.44
N ARG A 86 -33.93 9.31 -1.15
CA ARG A 86 -34.26 8.03 -0.50
C ARG A 86 -35.48 7.38 -1.14
N THR A 87 -36.54 8.15 -1.36
CA THR A 87 -37.78 7.67 -2.00
C THR A 87 -37.51 7.13 -3.41
N ALA A 88 -36.72 7.85 -4.22
CA ALA A 88 -36.33 7.38 -5.54
C ALA A 88 -35.47 6.10 -5.49
N ALA A 89 -34.54 6.03 -4.54
CA ALA A 89 -33.72 4.83 -4.33
C ALA A 89 -34.56 3.61 -3.90
N GLU A 90 -35.57 3.82 -3.06
CA GLU A 90 -36.53 2.80 -2.63
C GLU A 90 -37.48 2.37 -3.78
N ALA A 91 -37.87 3.30 -4.65
CA ALA A 91 -38.59 3.01 -5.90
C ALA A 91 -37.74 2.23 -6.93
N GLY A 92 -36.43 2.18 -6.71
CA GLY A 92 -35.50 1.32 -7.41
C GLY A 92 -34.71 1.99 -8.54
N ASP A 93 -34.71 3.32 -8.59
CA ASP A 93 -33.89 4.09 -9.52
C ASP A 93 -32.39 3.84 -9.27
N VAL A 94 -31.65 3.59 -10.34
CA VAL A 94 -30.29 3.02 -10.27
C VAL A 94 -29.30 4.05 -9.74
N SER A 95 -29.34 5.26 -10.30
CA SER A 95 -28.47 6.36 -9.90
C SER A 95 -28.87 6.91 -8.53
N ALA A 96 -30.16 7.01 -8.21
CA ALA A 96 -30.62 7.38 -6.87
C ALA A 96 -30.10 6.42 -5.79
N ARG A 97 -30.17 5.09 -6.05
CA ARG A 97 -29.56 4.09 -5.16
C ARG A 97 -28.06 4.28 -5.01
N SER A 98 -27.34 4.49 -6.12
CA SER A 98 -25.90 4.75 -6.05
C SER A 98 -25.58 6.00 -5.23
N PHE A 99 -26.34 7.08 -5.38
CA PHE A 99 -26.11 8.32 -4.64
C PHE A 99 -26.51 8.20 -3.17
N MET A 100 -27.55 7.44 -2.83
CA MET A 100 -27.82 7.05 -1.44
C MET A 100 -26.65 6.28 -0.83
N GLY A 101 -26.03 5.37 -1.59
CA GLY A 101 -24.82 4.69 -1.18
C GLY A 101 -23.68 5.67 -0.85
N ALA A 102 -23.52 6.74 -1.66
CA ALA A 102 -22.49 7.77 -1.43
C ALA A 102 -22.70 8.55 -0.12
N LEU A 103 -23.95 8.82 0.29
CA LEU A 103 -24.22 9.43 1.59
C LEU A 103 -23.83 8.50 2.75
N TYR A 104 -24.02 7.18 2.62
CA TYR A 104 -23.59 6.26 3.66
C TYR A 104 -22.09 5.91 3.60
N ASN A 105 -21.40 6.19 2.50
CA ASN A 105 -20.01 5.77 2.29
C ASN A 105 -19.03 6.59 3.16
N PRO A 106 -18.27 5.96 4.08
CA PRO A 106 -17.29 6.65 4.90
C PRO A 106 -16.18 7.40 4.16
N GLU A 107 -15.82 7.00 2.92
CA GLU A 107 -14.84 7.72 2.09
C GLU A 107 -15.33 9.13 1.71
N TRP A 108 -16.65 9.31 1.65
CA TRP A 108 -17.29 10.55 1.19
C TRP A 108 -17.71 11.46 2.35
N ALA A 109 -17.51 11.04 3.60
CA ALA A 109 -17.96 11.76 4.78
C ALA A 109 -17.37 13.18 4.88
N ALA A 110 -16.11 13.36 4.48
CA ALA A 110 -15.47 14.68 4.45
C ALA A 110 -16.05 15.60 3.35
N VAL A 111 -16.46 15.02 2.21
CA VAL A 111 -17.08 15.76 1.10
C VAL A 111 -18.53 16.14 1.46
N TYR A 112 -19.25 15.24 2.11
CA TYR A 112 -20.64 15.41 2.54
C TYR A 112 -20.74 15.65 4.06
N ALA A 113 -20.01 16.66 4.54
CA ALA A 113 -19.85 16.93 5.97
C ALA A 113 -21.16 17.29 6.71
N LYS A 114 -22.20 17.75 6.00
CA LYS A 114 -23.51 18.09 6.58
C LYS A 114 -24.57 17.02 6.37
N ASN A 115 -24.17 15.85 5.87
CA ASN A 115 -25.07 14.75 5.59
C ASN A 115 -25.98 14.42 6.79
N PRO A 116 -27.31 14.32 6.60
CA PRO A 116 -28.24 14.01 7.69
C PRO A 116 -28.06 12.61 8.28
N VAL A 117 -27.31 11.72 7.63
CA VAL A 117 -27.05 10.36 8.11
C VAL A 117 -25.58 10.14 8.47
N LYS A 118 -25.35 9.25 9.45
CA LYS A 118 -24.00 8.84 9.81
C LYS A 118 -23.43 7.87 8.75
N PRO A 119 -22.12 7.91 8.50
CA PRO A 119 -21.46 6.93 7.64
C PRO A 119 -21.68 5.50 8.14
N ASP A 120 -21.97 4.59 7.21
CA ASP A 120 -22.23 3.17 7.44
C ASP A 120 -21.85 2.38 6.17
N ALA A 121 -20.70 1.70 6.23
CA ALA A 121 -20.17 0.95 5.08
C ALA A 121 -21.09 -0.20 4.65
N ALA A 122 -21.71 -0.92 5.59
CA ALA A 122 -22.58 -2.05 5.26
C ALA A 122 -23.86 -1.58 4.55
N LYS A 123 -24.42 -0.46 5.02
CA LYS A 123 -25.58 0.16 4.39
C LYS A 123 -25.24 0.74 3.01
N ALA A 124 -24.07 1.37 2.86
CA ALA A 124 -23.58 1.83 1.57
C ALA A 124 -23.46 0.67 0.56
N LEU A 125 -22.85 -0.45 0.94
CA LEU A 125 -22.75 -1.65 0.10
C LEU A 125 -24.12 -2.18 -0.34
N THR A 126 -25.11 -2.14 0.56
CA THR A 126 -26.49 -2.56 0.25
C THR A 126 -27.09 -1.68 -0.85
N TYR A 127 -26.90 -0.37 -0.77
CA TYR A 127 -27.36 0.57 -1.81
C TYR A 127 -26.60 0.43 -3.12
N TYR A 128 -25.29 0.17 -3.07
CA TYR A 128 -24.46 0.04 -4.25
C TYR A 128 -24.62 -1.28 -4.99
N GLN A 129 -25.00 -2.37 -4.33
CA GLN A 129 -24.97 -3.72 -4.90
C GLN A 129 -25.68 -3.82 -6.24
N LYS A 130 -26.97 -3.49 -6.28
CA LYS A 130 -27.79 -3.63 -7.49
C LYS A 130 -27.33 -2.68 -8.62
N PRO A 131 -27.08 -1.38 -8.37
CA PRO A 131 -26.49 -0.50 -9.38
C PRO A 131 -25.13 -0.98 -9.90
N ALA A 132 -24.26 -1.53 -9.03
CA ALA A 132 -22.96 -2.05 -9.44
C ALA A 132 -23.08 -3.29 -10.33
N ASP A 133 -24.03 -4.19 -10.03
CA ASP A 133 -24.34 -5.37 -10.85
C ASP A 133 -24.87 -4.97 -12.24
N LEU A 134 -25.55 -3.83 -12.33
CA LEU A 134 -26.02 -3.23 -13.60
C LEU A 134 -24.94 -2.41 -14.32
N GLY A 135 -23.73 -2.30 -13.76
CA GLY A 135 -22.63 -1.58 -14.39
C GLY A 135 -22.65 -0.06 -14.17
N PHE A 136 -23.34 0.44 -13.15
CA PHE A 136 -23.33 1.87 -12.84
C PHE A 136 -21.94 2.26 -12.24
N PRO A 137 -21.17 3.17 -12.87
CA PRO A 137 -19.77 3.41 -12.52
C PRO A 137 -19.56 3.84 -11.07
N GLY A 138 -20.41 4.76 -10.59
CA GLY A 138 -20.31 5.28 -9.22
C GLY A 138 -20.48 4.18 -8.17
N ALA A 139 -21.35 3.21 -8.44
CA ALA A 139 -21.59 2.08 -7.55
C ALA A 139 -20.51 1.01 -7.66
N GLN A 140 -20.02 0.69 -8.87
CA GLN A 140 -18.89 -0.23 -9.01
C GLN A 140 -17.66 0.29 -8.28
N ARG A 141 -17.38 1.60 -8.36
CA ARG A 141 -16.33 2.24 -7.58
C ARG A 141 -16.58 2.13 -6.07
N GLY A 142 -17.77 2.51 -5.61
CA GLY A 142 -18.12 2.44 -4.18
C GLY A 142 -18.00 1.02 -3.60
N MET A 143 -18.42 0.01 -4.35
CA MET A 143 -18.21 -1.41 -4.00
C MET A 143 -16.73 -1.75 -3.92
N THR A 144 -15.93 -1.28 -4.88
CA THR A 144 -14.48 -1.53 -4.92
C THR A 144 -13.77 -0.94 -3.70
N GLU A 145 -13.99 0.34 -3.43
CA GLU A 145 -13.34 1.05 -2.31
C GLU A 145 -13.70 0.42 -0.95
N LEU A 146 -14.98 0.10 -0.72
CA LEU A 146 -15.44 -0.43 0.55
C LEU A 146 -15.04 -1.89 0.80
N LEU A 147 -15.02 -2.72 -0.25
CA LEU A 147 -14.68 -4.14 -0.12
C LEU A 147 -13.17 -4.39 -0.14
N LEU A 148 -12.38 -3.50 -0.74
CA LEU A 148 -10.92 -3.66 -0.82
C LEU A 148 -10.17 -2.97 0.32
N ASP A 149 -10.74 -1.97 0.98
CA ASP A 149 -10.10 -1.34 2.14
C ASP A 149 -10.35 -2.14 3.45
N PRO A 150 -9.33 -2.79 4.05
CA PRO A 150 -9.49 -3.56 5.28
C PRO A 150 -9.95 -2.73 6.48
N ALA A 151 -9.68 -1.42 6.50
CA ALA A 151 -10.06 -0.53 7.60
C ALA A 151 -11.58 -0.29 7.70
N ARG A 152 -12.37 -0.72 6.71
CA ARG A 152 -13.83 -0.50 6.65
C ARG A 152 -14.65 -1.66 7.23
N GLY A 153 -14.02 -2.76 7.65
CA GLY A 153 -14.69 -3.88 8.31
C GLY A 153 -15.61 -4.72 7.42
N GLN A 154 -15.63 -4.45 6.11
CA GLN A 154 -16.43 -5.17 5.10
C GLN A 154 -15.52 -5.79 4.03
N HIS A 155 -14.28 -6.11 4.39
CA HIS A 155 -13.28 -6.57 3.44
C HIS A 155 -13.68 -7.91 2.80
N ASP A 156 -13.80 -7.90 1.47
CA ASP A 156 -14.03 -9.08 0.64
C ASP A 156 -13.20 -8.93 -0.63
N LEU A 157 -11.98 -9.46 -0.59
CA LEU A 157 -11.00 -9.28 -1.64
C LEU A 157 -11.51 -9.76 -3.00
N LYS A 158 -12.11 -10.96 -3.08
CA LYS A 158 -12.58 -11.53 -4.36
C LYS A 158 -13.69 -10.69 -4.97
N ARG A 159 -14.68 -10.32 -4.15
CA ARG A 159 -15.83 -9.55 -4.62
C ARG A 159 -15.42 -8.11 -4.96
N GLY A 160 -14.59 -7.49 -4.14
CA GLY A 160 -14.03 -6.16 -4.38
C GLY A 160 -13.22 -6.11 -5.67
N CYS A 161 -12.32 -7.08 -5.89
CA CYS A 161 -11.53 -7.15 -7.11
C CYS A 161 -12.39 -7.38 -8.36
N ARG A 162 -13.43 -8.21 -8.26
CA ARG A 162 -14.41 -8.38 -9.35
C ARG A 162 -15.07 -7.06 -9.74
N TYR A 163 -15.54 -6.26 -8.77
CA TYR A 163 -16.14 -4.95 -9.06
C TYR A 163 -15.11 -3.93 -9.55
N GLY A 164 -13.89 -3.95 -9.01
CA GLY A 164 -12.81 -3.07 -9.43
C GLY A 164 -12.40 -3.28 -10.89
N LEU A 165 -12.29 -4.54 -11.32
CA LEU A 165 -12.06 -4.88 -12.72
C LEU A 165 -13.23 -4.48 -13.62
N ALA A 166 -14.47 -4.69 -13.16
CA ALA A 166 -15.66 -4.28 -13.90
C ALA A 166 -15.75 -2.75 -14.05
N PHE A 167 -15.34 -2.00 -13.02
CA PHE A 167 -15.22 -0.54 -13.05
C PHE A 167 -14.13 -0.09 -14.04
N GLN A 168 -12.95 -0.72 -14.01
CA GLN A 168 -11.84 -0.40 -14.92
C GLN A 168 -12.21 -0.67 -16.39
N ALA A 169 -12.98 -1.72 -16.65
CA ALA A 169 -13.46 -2.06 -17.99
C ALA A 169 -14.69 -1.24 -18.44
N ASN A 170 -15.24 -0.37 -17.57
CA ASN A 170 -16.48 0.35 -17.87
C ASN A 170 -16.21 1.55 -18.81
N PRO A 171 -16.80 1.58 -20.03
CA PRO A 171 -16.56 2.65 -20.99
C PRO A 171 -17.12 4.00 -20.54
N VAL A 172 -18.11 4.01 -19.66
CA VAL A 172 -18.67 5.25 -19.08
C VAL A 172 -17.71 5.79 -18.02
N ALA A 173 -17.11 4.92 -17.20
CA ALA A 173 -16.10 5.32 -16.22
C ALA A 173 -14.89 5.97 -16.90
N ALA A 174 -14.39 5.36 -17.98
CA ALA A 174 -13.29 5.90 -18.78
C ALA A 174 -13.64 7.26 -19.42
N ARG A 175 -14.82 7.38 -20.05
CA ARG A 175 -15.26 8.62 -20.71
C ARG A 175 -15.42 9.79 -19.75
N ASN A 176 -15.96 9.53 -18.57
CA ASN A 176 -16.26 10.55 -17.57
C ASN A 176 -15.09 10.75 -16.58
N ASN A 177 -13.92 10.23 -16.90
CA ASN A 177 -12.68 10.36 -16.13
C ASN A 177 -12.80 9.94 -14.66
N TYR A 178 -13.68 8.97 -14.35
CA TYR A 178 -13.80 8.40 -13.00
C TYR A 178 -12.52 7.67 -12.58
N LEU A 179 -11.67 7.30 -13.54
CA LEU A 179 -10.39 6.64 -13.33
C LEU A 179 -9.35 7.54 -12.65
N ASP A 180 -9.57 8.86 -12.58
CA ASP A 180 -8.77 9.79 -11.75
C ASP A 180 -8.96 9.55 -10.24
N SER A 181 -9.82 8.60 -9.85
CA SER A 181 -9.90 8.12 -8.48
C SER A 181 -8.67 7.25 -8.16
N TRP A 182 -7.54 7.91 -7.91
CA TRP A 182 -6.25 7.27 -7.61
C TRP A 182 -6.33 6.29 -6.43
N SER A 183 -7.20 6.56 -5.44
CA SER A 183 -7.53 5.62 -4.36
C SER A 183 -8.06 4.29 -4.89
N THR A 184 -9.01 4.32 -5.81
CA THR A 184 -9.60 3.13 -6.42
C THR A 184 -8.57 2.36 -7.25
N LEU A 185 -7.74 3.07 -8.05
CA LEU A 185 -6.68 2.44 -8.83
C LEU A 185 -5.65 1.74 -7.95
N TYR A 186 -5.29 2.32 -6.81
CA TYR A 186 -4.40 1.70 -5.83
C TYR A 186 -4.95 0.36 -5.33
N TRP A 187 -6.24 0.29 -5.03
CA TRP A 187 -6.88 -0.95 -4.59
C TRP A 187 -6.95 -1.99 -5.71
N ILE A 188 -7.31 -1.58 -6.93
CA ILE A 188 -7.36 -2.47 -8.09
C ILE A 188 -5.98 -3.05 -8.41
N ALA A 189 -4.90 -2.26 -8.26
CA ALA A 189 -3.54 -2.75 -8.47
C ALA A 189 -3.18 -3.92 -7.55
N GLY A 190 -3.65 -3.90 -6.29
CA GLY A 190 -3.46 -5.00 -5.33
C GLY A 190 -4.12 -6.31 -5.74
N CYS A 191 -5.21 -6.24 -6.52
CA CYS A 191 -5.86 -7.43 -7.04
C CYS A 191 -4.95 -8.26 -7.95
N TYR A 192 -4.02 -7.62 -8.67
CA TYR A 192 -3.09 -8.30 -9.57
C TYR A 192 -1.87 -8.89 -8.86
N THR A 193 -1.68 -8.64 -7.56
CA THR A 193 -0.52 -9.13 -6.80
C THR A 193 -0.90 -10.23 -5.81
N ASP A 194 -2.11 -10.18 -5.27
CA ASP A 194 -2.64 -11.15 -4.30
C ASP A 194 -3.32 -12.35 -4.97
N ALA A 195 -2.83 -13.56 -4.70
CA ALA A 195 -3.38 -14.80 -5.23
C ALA A 195 -4.81 -15.11 -4.72
N ALA A 196 -5.18 -14.59 -3.54
CA ALA A 196 -6.51 -14.77 -2.97
C ALA A 196 -7.58 -13.91 -3.67
N SER A 197 -7.19 -12.96 -4.52
CA SER A 197 -8.11 -12.05 -5.23
C SER A 197 -9.01 -12.72 -6.24
N GLY A 198 -8.65 -13.92 -6.71
CA GLY A 198 -9.33 -14.58 -7.82
C GLY A 198 -9.04 -13.95 -9.18
N VAL A 199 -8.12 -12.98 -9.25
CA VAL A 199 -7.62 -12.37 -10.48
C VAL A 199 -6.29 -13.03 -10.84
N SER A 200 -6.05 -13.25 -12.14
CA SER A 200 -4.75 -13.74 -12.60
C SER A 200 -3.65 -12.77 -12.20
N ARG A 201 -2.62 -13.30 -11.54
CA ARG A 201 -1.50 -12.52 -11.03
C ARG A 201 -0.74 -11.87 -12.19
N ASP A 202 -0.60 -10.55 -12.13
CA ASP A 202 0.07 -9.74 -13.14
C ASP A 202 0.84 -8.59 -12.45
N PRO A 203 2.07 -8.84 -11.97
CA PRO A 203 2.87 -7.84 -11.28
C PRO A 203 3.20 -6.62 -12.16
N GLN A 204 3.25 -6.78 -13.48
CA GLN A 204 3.51 -5.65 -14.38
C GLN A 204 2.31 -4.72 -14.44
N LYS A 205 1.11 -5.26 -14.64
CA LYS A 205 -0.11 -4.45 -14.63
C LYS A 205 -0.36 -3.79 -13.27
N ALA A 206 -0.04 -4.48 -12.17
CA ALA A 206 -0.05 -3.88 -10.84
C ALA A 206 0.92 -2.70 -10.74
N ALA A 207 2.17 -2.87 -11.19
CA ALA A 207 3.19 -1.82 -11.15
C ALA A 207 2.77 -0.60 -11.97
N ASP A 208 2.23 -0.79 -13.18
CA ASP A 208 1.80 0.31 -14.04
C ASP A 208 0.73 1.17 -13.32
N LEU A 209 -0.29 0.52 -12.74
CA LEU A 209 -1.34 1.19 -11.96
C LEU A 209 -0.79 1.86 -10.70
N TYR A 210 0.08 1.17 -9.95
CA TYR A 210 0.68 1.74 -8.75
C TYR A 210 1.55 2.95 -9.06
N MET A 211 2.35 2.92 -10.12
CA MET A 211 3.19 4.06 -10.51
C MET A 211 2.37 5.25 -10.99
N ASP A 212 1.20 5.02 -11.61
CA ASP A 212 0.26 6.11 -11.89
C ASP A 212 -0.29 6.75 -10.60
N THR A 213 -0.61 5.94 -9.58
CA THR A 213 -1.04 6.48 -8.28
C THR A 213 0.07 7.22 -7.52
N VAL A 214 1.33 6.79 -7.70
CA VAL A 214 2.51 7.50 -7.15
C VAL A 214 2.73 8.82 -7.89
N ALA A 215 2.64 8.83 -9.22
CA ALA A 215 2.77 10.04 -10.04
C ALA A 215 1.68 11.06 -9.68
N ALA A 216 0.48 10.58 -9.38
CA ALA A 216 -0.63 11.37 -8.85
C ALA A 216 -0.49 11.77 -7.38
N LYS A 217 0.61 11.39 -6.72
CA LYS A 217 0.97 11.75 -5.34
C LYS A 217 -0.04 11.27 -4.30
N LEU A 218 -0.74 10.16 -4.57
CA LEU A 218 -1.62 9.54 -3.58
C LEU A 218 -0.80 9.17 -2.34
N PRO A 219 -1.10 9.71 -1.13
CA PRO A 219 -0.25 9.52 0.05
C PRO A 219 0.02 8.05 0.37
N ARG A 220 -1.02 7.21 0.30
CA ARG A 220 -0.91 5.76 0.56
C ARG A 220 0.02 5.07 -0.42
N ALA A 221 -0.08 5.38 -1.72
CA ALA A 221 0.80 4.81 -2.73
C ALA A 221 2.25 5.27 -2.55
N VAL A 222 2.45 6.57 -2.31
CA VAL A 222 3.79 7.12 -2.09
C VAL A 222 4.45 6.43 -0.89
N THR A 223 3.76 6.35 0.26
CA THR A 223 4.30 5.65 1.44
C THR A 223 4.62 4.18 1.15
N ALA A 224 3.67 3.45 0.52
CA ALA A 224 3.83 2.03 0.22
C ALA A 224 5.05 1.74 -0.69
N PHE A 225 5.32 2.62 -1.66
CA PHE A 225 6.36 2.40 -2.67
C PHE A 225 7.64 3.21 -2.46
N THR A 226 7.71 4.09 -1.45
CA THR A 226 8.97 4.71 -1.01
C THR A 226 9.49 4.08 0.27
N ASP A 227 8.66 4.08 1.32
CA ASP A 227 9.11 3.76 2.67
C ASP A 227 9.02 2.24 2.92
N GLU A 228 8.01 1.62 2.30
CA GLU A 228 7.71 0.19 2.46
C GLU A 228 8.03 -0.64 1.21
N LEU A 229 8.79 -0.07 0.26
CA LEU A 229 9.10 -0.75 -1.00
C LEU A 229 9.75 -2.13 -0.80
N GLY A 230 10.56 -2.29 0.26
CA GLY A 230 11.19 -3.55 0.63
C GLY A 230 10.24 -4.63 1.15
N ARG A 231 9.00 -4.28 1.50
CA ARG A 231 7.94 -5.21 1.89
C ARG A 231 7.17 -5.77 0.68
N GLN A 232 7.33 -5.16 -0.49
CA GLN A 232 6.62 -5.56 -1.70
C GLN A 232 7.22 -6.85 -2.27
N PRO A 233 6.41 -7.72 -2.93
CA PRO A 233 6.91 -8.92 -3.58
C PRO A 233 8.04 -8.61 -4.57
N PRO A 234 9.15 -9.38 -4.61
CA PRO A 234 10.31 -9.06 -5.45
C PRO A 234 9.97 -8.87 -6.93
N ASP A 235 9.02 -9.62 -7.47
CA ASP A 235 8.61 -9.47 -8.85
C ASP A 235 7.72 -8.25 -9.12
N LEU A 236 6.97 -7.78 -8.12
CA LEU A 236 6.33 -6.46 -8.16
C LEU A 236 7.39 -5.35 -8.11
N VAL A 237 8.41 -5.47 -7.26
CA VAL A 237 9.53 -4.51 -7.22
C VAL A 237 10.25 -4.48 -8.57
N ALA A 238 10.49 -5.64 -9.18
CA ALA A 238 11.10 -5.74 -10.51
C ALA A 238 10.22 -5.09 -11.58
N ALA A 239 8.90 -5.26 -11.49
CA ALA A 239 7.95 -4.61 -12.39
C ALA A 239 7.92 -3.08 -12.23
N ILE A 240 7.98 -2.59 -11.00
CA ILE A 240 8.10 -1.16 -10.69
C ILE A 240 9.42 -0.60 -11.24
N GLN A 241 10.55 -1.30 -11.05
CA GLN A 241 11.84 -0.91 -11.62
C GLN A 241 11.78 -0.81 -13.15
N ARG A 242 11.11 -1.76 -13.83
CA ARG A 242 10.90 -1.69 -15.29
C ARG A 242 10.03 -0.50 -15.70
N ASP A 243 8.94 -0.25 -14.98
CA ASP A 243 8.05 0.90 -15.26
C ASP A 243 8.81 2.23 -15.06
N LEU A 244 9.52 2.40 -13.94
CA LEU A 244 10.35 3.57 -13.67
C LEU A 244 11.45 3.77 -14.72
N ALA A 245 12.06 2.68 -15.20
CA ALA A 245 13.06 2.74 -16.27
C ALA A 245 12.44 3.20 -17.59
N LYS A 246 11.27 2.65 -17.96
CA LYS A 246 10.51 3.11 -19.14
C LYS A 246 10.16 4.60 -19.05
N ARG A 247 9.86 5.10 -17.84
CA ARG A 247 9.57 6.51 -17.58
C ARG A 247 10.82 7.39 -17.39
N GLY A 248 12.01 6.82 -17.46
CA GLY A 248 13.29 7.55 -17.35
C GLY A 248 13.72 7.91 -15.93
N PHE A 249 13.06 7.38 -14.89
CA PHE A 249 13.40 7.66 -13.49
C PHE A 249 14.42 6.67 -12.91
N TYR A 250 14.68 5.55 -13.57
CA TYR A 250 15.54 4.48 -13.07
C TYR A 250 16.46 3.92 -14.17
N THR A 251 17.73 3.68 -13.84
CA THR A 251 18.75 3.17 -14.79
C THR A 251 19.43 1.89 -14.31
N GLY A 252 19.06 1.40 -13.12
CA GLY A 252 19.60 0.16 -12.56
C GLY A 252 18.90 -1.11 -13.09
N PRO A 253 19.34 -2.30 -12.65
CA PRO A 253 18.72 -3.56 -13.04
C PRO A 253 17.32 -3.71 -12.43
N ALA A 254 16.38 -4.28 -13.20
CA ALA A 254 15.06 -4.65 -12.70
C ALA A 254 15.07 -6.04 -12.04
N ASP A 255 15.79 -6.15 -10.93
CA ASP A 255 16.10 -7.41 -10.23
C ASP A 255 15.17 -7.72 -9.04
N GLY A 256 14.24 -6.82 -8.71
CA GLY A 256 13.31 -7.00 -7.60
C GLY A 256 13.85 -6.63 -6.23
N THR A 257 15.06 -6.06 -6.17
CA THR A 257 15.66 -5.60 -4.91
C THR A 257 15.32 -4.13 -4.67
N ALA A 258 14.71 -3.81 -3.52
CA ALA A 258 14.34 -2.44 -3.14
C ALA A 258 15.55 -1.58 -2.71
N THR A 259 16.43 -1.26 -3.66
CA THR A 259 17.65 -0.48 -3.46
C THR A 259 17.36 1.00 -3.13
N PRO A 260 18.34 1.74 -2.57
CA PRO A 260 18.23 3.19 -2.43
C PRO A 260 17.96 3.90 -3.77
N GLN A 261 18.53 3.42 -4.88
CA GLN A 261 18.30 3.99 -6.21
C GLN A 261 16.85 3.80 -6.66
N THR A 262 16.26 2.62 -6.42
CA THR A 262 14.84 2.37 -6.75
C THR A 262 13.92 3.26 -5.91
N ARG A 263 14.19 3.41 -4.61
CA ARG A 263 13.41 4.32 -3.75
C ARG A 263 13.53 5.79 -4.19
N ALA A 264 14.73 6.23 -4.56
CA ALA A 264 14.96 7.57 -5.09
C ALA A 264 14.19 7.81 -6.40
N ALA A 265 14.13 6.81 -7.28
CA ALA A 265 13.35 6.88 -8.52
C ALA A 265 11.84 7.01 -8.26
N VAL A 266 11.28 6.23 -7.32
CA VAL A 266 9.87 6.38 -6.90
C VAL A 266 9.62 7.75 -6.26
N GLN A 267 10.54 8.25 -5.43
CA GLN A 267 10.44 9.59 -4.84
C GLN A 267 10.48 10.69 -5.90
N ALA A 268 11.33 10.56 -6.92
CA ALA A 268 11.40 11.49 -8.04
C ALA A 268 10.10 11.48 -8.85
N LEU A 269 9.52 10.31 -9.12
CA LEU A 269 8.20 10.18 -9.75
C LEU A 269 7.08 10.86 -8.93
N ALA A 270 7.13 10.74 -7.61
CA ALA A 270 6.21 11.43 -6.70
C ALA A 270 6.45 12.96 -6.61
N GLY A 271 7.45 13.51 -7.32
CA GLY A 271 7.85 14.91 -7.25
C GLY A 271 8.54 15.29 -5.94
N ARG A 272 9.12 14.32 -5.22
CA ARG A 272 9.83 14.48 -3.93
C ARG A 272 11.35 14.38 -4.06
N GLY A 273 11.90 14.30 -5.28
CA GLY A 273 13.33 14.21 -5.56
C GLY A 273 13.75 15.02 -6.79
N ALA A 274 15.03 15.38 -6.89
CA ALA A 274 15.61 15.93 -8.11
C ALA A 274 15.57 14.85 -9.21
N GLY A 275 15.20 15.21 -10.44
CA GLY A 275 15.16 14.31 -11.59
C GLY A 275 16.51 13.66 -11.90
N PRO A 276 16.55 12.68 -12.84
CA PRO A 276 17.73 11.84 -13.05
C PRO A 276 18.99 12.69 -13.29
N GLN A 277 20.05 12.38 -12.53
CA GLN A 277 21.39 12.92 -12.74
C GLN A 277 21.89 12.48 -14.12
N GLY A 278 21.70 13.35 -15.11
CA GLY A 278 22.46 13.33 -16.34
C GLY A 278 23.90 13.73 -16.03
N ASN A 279 24.84 12.95 -16.54
CA ASN A 279 26.27 13.23 -16.51
C ASN A 279 26.60 14.70 -16.85
N ALA A 280 27.20 15.41 -15.90
CA ALA A 280 28.17 16.49 -16.12
C ALA A 280 29.17 16.34 -14.96
N GLY A 281 30.42 15.93 -15.18
CA GLY A 281 31.37 16.59 -16.07
C GLY A 281 32.17 17.57 -15.22
N ALA A 282 33.44 17.27 -15.02
CA ALA A 282 34.39 18.02 -14.20
C ALA A 282 34.36 19.54 -14.45
N GLY A 283 34.54 20.32 -13.38
CA GLY A 283 34.65 21.78 -13.46
C GLY A 283 34.94 22.42 -12.11
N SER A 284 36.20 22.35 -11.68
CA SER A 284 36.76 23.28 -10.70
C SER A 284 36.88 24.67 -11.33
N ALA A 285 36.47 25.73 -10.61
CA ALA A 285 37.26 26.94 -10.33
C ALA A 285 36.40 28.14 -9.90
N GLY A 286 36.96 28.95 -9.00
CA GLY A 286 36.68 30.39 -8.89
C GLY A 286 35.86 30.78 -7.65
N ALA A 287 36.47 30.97 -6.48
CA ALA A 287 37.25 32.14 -6.06
C ALA A 287 36.39 33.39 -5.74
N GLY A 288 36.54 33.87 -4.51
CA GLY A 288 35.91 35.09 -4.01
C GLY A 288 36.26 35.33 -2.54
N ASN A 289 37.56 35.43 -2.25
CA ASN A 289 38.12 35.83 -0.97
C ASN A 289 38.25 37.35 -0.92
N THR A 290 37.90 37.98 0.19
CA THR A 290 38.57 39.15 0.81
C THR A 290 38.05 39.20 2.26
N GLY A 291 38.84 38.98 3.31
CA GLY A 291 40.03 39.75 3.75
C GLY A 291 39.55 40.67 4.90
N ALA A 292 40.20 40.90 6.03
CA ALA A 292 41.50 40.63 6.64
C ALA A 292 41.26 40.81 8.19
N GLY A 293 42.15 40.55 9.14
CA GLY A 293 43.59 40.41 9.14
C GLY A 293 44.09 39.88 10.49
N ASN A 294 45.38 39.55 10.51
CA ASN A 294 46.12 38.79 11.51
C ASN A 294 46.94 39.76 12.45
N PRO A 295 47.98 39.33 13.18
CA PRO A 295 48.05 39.06 14.63
C PRO A 295 48.93 40.06 15.41
N GLY A 296 49.10 39.86 16.73
CA GLY A 296 50.16 40.55 17.49
C GLY A 296 50.24 40.15 18.96
N ALA A 297 51.42 39.70 19.38
CA ALA A 297 51.75 39.12 20.68
C ALA A 297 51.92 40.15 21.82
N GLY A 298 51.79 39.67 23.07
CA GLY A 298 52.26 40.37 24.27
C GLY A 298 51.73 39.75 25.57
N ASN A 299 52.61 39.06 26.31
CA ASN A 299 52.45 38.69 27.74
C ASN A 299 53.55 39.49 28.51
N PRO A 300 53.64 39.57 29.86
CA PRO A 300 52.84 38.92 30.91
C PRO A 300 52.50 39.81 32.14
N GLY A 301 51.67 39.29 33.04
CA GLY A 301 51.47 39.84 34.39
C GLY A 301 50.88 38.80 35.35
N ALA A 302 51.68 38.35 36.31
CA ALA A 302 51.38 37.26 37.23
C ALA A 302 50.45 37.68 38.39
N ALA A 303 49.54 36.79 38.77
CA ALA A 303 48.95 36.73 40.11
C ALA A 303 48.64 35.27 40.49
N LYS A 304 48.74 35.02 41.80
CA LYS A 304 49.01 33.77 42.55
C LYS A 304 47.84 32.74 42.52
N PRO A 305 48.10 31.43 42.73
CA PRO A 305 47.07 30.39 42.62
C PRO A 305 46.19 30.31 43.88
N ALA A 306 44.86 30.36 43.69
CA ALA A 306 43.89 29.90 44.67
C ALA A 306 43.72 28.37 44.51
N GLY A 307 43.66 27.64 45.62
CA GLY A 307 43.58 26.18 45.65
C GLY A 307 42.35 25.61 44.91
N PRO A 308 42.36 24.30 44.57
CA PRO A 308 41.28 23.70 43.82
C PRO A 308 39.95 23.82 44.61
N PRO A 309 38.85 24.27 43.97
CA PRO A 309 37.54 24.23 44.59
C PRO A 309 37.14 22.77 44.87
N PRO A 310 36.32 22.52 45.90
CA PRO A 310 35.88 21.16 46.22
C PRO A 310 35.16 20.54 45.01
N PRO A 311 35.26 19.21 44.80
CA PRO A 311 34.62 18.56 43.67
C PRO A 311 33.12 18.88 43.68
N ALA A 312 32.64 19.40 42.55
CA ALA A 312 31.22 19.59 42.34
C ALA A 312 30.50 18.24 42.53
N PRO A 313 29.33 18.20 43.17
CA PRO A 313 28.56 16.97 43.28
C PRO A 313 28.33 16.40 41.87
N PRO A 314 28.39 15.07 41.67
CA PRO A 314 28.17 14.48 40.36
C PRO A 314 26.82 14.95 39.84
N ALA A 315 26.81 15.54 38.63
CA ALA A 315 25.59 16.00 37.99
C ALA A 315 24.58 14.84 38.00
N ALA A 316 23.45 15.06 38.68
CA ALA A 316 22.40 14.05 38.79
C ALA A 316 22.01 13.59 37.38
N THR A 317 22.06 12.29 37.14
CA THR A 317 21.63 11.72 35.86
C THR A 317 20.16 12.07 35.66
N PRO A 318 19.76 12.66 34.50
CA PRO A 318 18.37 12.99 34.24
C PRO A 318 17.48 11.76 34.38
N SER A 319 16.29 11.96 34.95
CA SER A 319 15.26 10.92 35.04
C SER A 319 14.77 10.49 33.65
N VAL A 320 14.16 9.31 33.58
CA VAL A 320 13.58 8.78 32.33
C VAL A 320 12.53 9.75 31.74
N GLU A 321 11.71 10.36 32.58
CA GLU A 321 10.68 11.31 32.16
C GLU A 321 11.28 12.58 31.57
N GLU A 322 12.32 13.12 32.19
CA GLU A 322 13.07 14.28 31.67
C GLU A 322 13.72 13.96 30.31
N LEU A 323 14.27 12.75 30.15
CA LEU A 323 14.85 12.31 28.88
C LEU A 323 13.80 12.16 27.78
N ILE A 324 12.61 11.62 28.11
CA ILE A 324 11.50 11.52 27.16
C ILE A 324 11.02 12.92 26.75
N ALA A 325 10.82 13.83 27.70
CA ALA A 325 10.43 15.21 27.42
C ALA A 325 11.48 15.92 26.55
N LEU A 326 12.77 15.75 26.88
CA LEU A 326 13.88 16.27 26.10
C LEU A 326 13.86 15.73 24.66
N SER A 327 13.63 14.43 24.47
CA SER A 327 13.58 13.80 23.14
C SER A 327 12.45 14.34 22.27
N LYS A 328 11.28 14.63 22.87
CA LYS A 328 10.14 15.23 22.15
C LYS A 328 10.47 16.64 21.68
N SER A 329 11.10 17.46 22.54
CA SER A 329 11.50 18.83 22.20
C SER A 329 12.64 18.85 21.16
N ALA A 330 13.60 17.92 21.28
CA ALA A 330 14.75 17.78 20.41
C ALA A 330 14.40 17.56 18.93
N VAL A 331 13.18 17.11 18.61
CA VAL A 331 12.71 16.97 17.24
C VAL A 331 12.77 18.33 16.50
N SER A 332 12.35 19.41 17.14
CA SER A 332 12.26 20.76 16.55
C SER A 332 13.17 21.82 17.20
N ASN A 333 13.86 21.49 18.29
CA ASN A 333 14.77 22.40 19.00
C ASN A 333 16.23 21.92 18.94
N ALA A 334 17.11 22.74 18.35
CA ALA A 334 18.53 22.43 18.14
C ALA A 334 19.33 22.30 19.44
N ALA A 335 19.03 23.11 20.45
CA ALA A 335 19.73 23.08 21.73
C ALA A 335 19.38 21.79 22.50
N ASP A 336 18.11 21.38 22.46
CA ASP A 336 17.66 20.14 23.09
C ASP A 336 18.19 18.91 22.35
N ALA A 337 18.28 18.96 21.02
CA ALA A 337 18.94 17.91 20.23
C ALA A 337 20.43 17.76 20.60
N ALA A 338 21.15 18.88 20.76
CA ALA A 338 22.54 18.86 21.20
C ALA A 338 22.70 18.31 22.62
N LYS A 339 21.78 18.67 23.54
CA LYS A 339 21.77 18.14 24.91
C LYS A 339 21.51 16.63 24.93
N LEU A 340 20.53 16.14 24.18
CA LEU A 340 20.24 14.71 24.07
C LEU A 340 21.41 13.93 23.46
N ARG A 341 22.03 14.49 22.41
CA ARG A 341 23.25 13.93 21.82
C ARG A 341 24.38 13.82 22.83
N GLY A 342 24.65 14.88 23.61
CA GLY A 342 25.69 14.85 24.63
C GLY A 342 25.45 13.78 25.70
N LEU A 343 24.20 13.57 26.10
CA LEU A 343 23.81 12.49 27.03
C LEU A 343 23.94 11.10 26.40
N ALA A 344 23.68 10.97 25.10
CA ALA A 344 23.86 9.72 24.38
C ALA A 344 25.35 9.36 24.20
N GLU A 345 26.18 10.35 23.88
CA GLU A 345 27.64 10.21 23.74
C GLU A 345 28.32 9.95 25.09
N SER A 346 27.76 10.44 26.21
CA SER A 346 28.26 10.14 27.56
C SER A 346 27.86 8.75 28.09
N GLY A 347 27.08 8.00 27.32
CA GLY A 347 26.77 6.59 27.62
C GLY A 347 25.47 6.35 28.37
N VAL A 348 24.59 7.34 28.53
CA VAL A 348 23.30 7.17 29.22
C VAL A 348 22.37 6.28 28.35
N PRO A 349 22.01 5.05 28.78
CA PRO A 349 21.32 4.08 27.91
C PRO A 349 19.98 4.55 27.34
N VAL A 350 19.16 5.21 28.17
CA VAL A 350 17.86 5.76 27.76
C VAL A 350 18.05 6.90 26.75
N ALA A 351 19.05 7.77 26.97
CA ALA A 351 19.35 8.85 26.03
C ALA A 351 19.84 8.30 24.69
N GLN A 352 20.64 7.23 24.69
CA GLN A 352 21.09 6.55 23.47
C GLN A 352 19.94 5.93 22.70
N TYR A 353 18.98 5.30 23.39
CA TYR A 353 17.77 4.77 22.77
C TYR A 353 16.94 5.88 22.12
N LEU A 354 16.67 6.96 22.85
CA LEU A 354 15.86 8.08 22.38
C LEU A 354 16.55 8.85 21.24
N TYR A 355 17.86 9.04 21.34
CA TYR A 355 18.66 9.64 20.29
C TYR A 355 18.65 8.78 19.03
N ALA A 356 18.85 7.46 19.15
CA ALA A 356 18.70 6.55 18.02
C ALA A 356 17.31 6.64 17.39
N ALA A 357 16.24 6.66 18.21
CA ALA A 357 14.86 6.76 17.72
C ALA A 357 14.60 8.02 16.88
N MET A 358 15.23 9.16 17.20
CA MET A 358 15.13 10.38 16.38
C MET A 358 15.64 10.19 14.95
N HIS A 359 16.54 9.24 14.74
CA HIS A 359 17.13 8.93 13.45
C HIS A 359 16.37 7.85 12.65
N LEU A 360 15.36 7.16 13.24
CA LEU A 360 14.69 5.98 12.63
C LEU A 360 13.47 6.28 11.74
N SER A 361 12.75 7.40 11.89
CA SER A 361 11.50 7.61 11.13
C SER A 361 11.10 9.09 10.90
N PRO A 362 10.24 9.42 9.91
CA PRO A 362 9.89 10.78 9.54
C PRO A 362 8.59 11.23 10.24
N ALA A 363 8.69 11.79 11.46
CA ALA A 363 7.68 12.72 11.94
C ALA A 363 7.87 14.04 11.19
N ASN A 364 6.86 14.47 10.42
CA ASN A 364 6.75 15.73 9.65
C ASN A 364 8.07 16.30 9.09
N LYS A 365 8.29 16.13 7.78
CA LYS A 365 9.50 16.58 7.06
C LYS A 365 9.82 18.08 7.22
N GLU A 366 8.87 18.90 7.65
CA GLU A 366 8.99 20.37 7.62
C GLU A 366 9.53 21.00 8.92
N GLN A 367 9.74 20.24 10.01
CA GLN A 367 10.11 20.84 11.32
C GLN A 367 11.27 20.15 12.06
N ARG A 368 12.06 19.29 11.40
CA ARG A 368 13.16 18.59 12.10
C ARG A 368 14.49 19.29 12.04
N VAL A 369 15.19 19.30 13.18
CA VAL A 369 16.58 19.79 13.25
C VAL A 369 17.59 18.69 12.90
N THR A 370 17.24 17.42 13.07
CA THR A 370 18.14 16.28 12.84
C THR A 370 17.71 15.44 11.63
N ALA A 371 18.64 15.19 10.72
CA ALA A 371 18.42 14.30 9.58
C ALA A 371 18.39 12.82 10.02
N PRO A 372 17.56 11.96 9.39
CA PRO A 372 17.62 10.52 9.61
C PRO A 372 19.01 9.94 9.33
N ASP A 373 19.46 9.03 10.19
CA ASP A 373 20.73 8.31 10.07
C ASP A 373 20.56 6.88 10.59
N GLY A 374 20.23 5.97 9.67
CA GLY A 374 19.97 4.56 9.97
C GLY A 374 21.20 3.84 10.51
N PRO A 375 22.40 3.98 9.90
CA PRO A 375 23.64 3.40 10.42
C PRO A 375 23.97 3.85 11.85
N LEU A 376 23.80 5.14 12.18
CA LEU A 376 24.01 5.64 13.53
C LEU A 376 23.01 5.05 14.51
N ALA A 377 21.72 5.03 14.15
CA ALA A 377 20.68 4.45 14.99
C ALA A 377 20.93 2.96 15.25
N ALA A 378 21.30 2.20 14.22
CA ALA A 378 21.63 0.78 14.32
C ALA A 378 22.75 0.52 15.34
N ARG A 379 23.82 1.31 15.33
CA ARG A 379 24.94 1.17 16.29
C ARG A 379 24.48 1.32 17.74
N TYR A 380 23.69 2.34 18.04
CA TYR A 380 23.18 2.54 19.40
C TYR A 380 22.22 1.44 19.83
N LEU A 381 21.30 1.04 18.95
CA LEU A 381 20.32 0.00 19.26
C LEU A 381 20.97 -1.37 19.44
N GLU A 382 21.94 -1.76 18.60
CA GLU A 382 22.67 -3.02 18.77
C GLU A 382 23.44 -3.08 20.07
N ARG A 383 24.11 -1.98 20.42
CA ARG A 383 24.82 -1.89 21.69
C ARG A 383 23.87 -1.99 22.89
N LEU A 384 22.66 -1.42 22.78
CA LEU A 384 21.63 -1.58 23.81
C LEU A 384 21.02 -2.99 23.83
N ALA A 385 20.92 -3.66 22.69
CA ALA A 385 20.29 -4.98 22.58
C ALA A 385 21.06 -6.06 23.36
N VAL A 386 22.36 -5.86 23.64
CA VAL A 386 23.13 -6.78 24.50
C VAL A 386 22.85 -6.58 25.99
N GLU A 387 22.29 -5.44 26.40
CA GLU A 387 21.94 -5.15 27.79
C GLU A 387 20.68 -5.94 28.21
N ARG A 388 20.75 -6.60 29.38
CA ARG A 388 19.66 -7.46 29.86
C ARG A 388 18.36 -6.68 30.16
N SER A 389 18.45 -5.38 30.41
CA SER A 389 17.32 -4.53 30.81
C SER A 389 16.72 -3.70 29.66
N PHE A 390 17.22 -3.86 28.42
CA PHE A 390 16.83 -3.01 27.27
C PHE A 390 16.19 -3.79 26.12
N ALA A 391 15.13 -4.56 26.45
CA ALA A 391 14.33 -5.27 25.46
C ALA A 391 13.82 -4.41 24.28
N PRO A 392 13.38 -3.13 24.48
CA PRO A 392 12.91 -2.29 23.38
C PRO A 392 13.98 -2.06 22.30
N ALA A 393 15.25 -1.99 22.66
CA ALA A 393 16.31 -1.74 21.69
C ALA A 393 16.50 -2.91 20.71
N ALA A 394 16.42 -4.15 21.20
CA ALA A 394 16.46 -5.33 20.34
C ALA A 394 15.27 -5.38 19.38
N ALA A 395 14.07 -5.03 19.85
CA ALA A 395 12.87 -4.96 19.02
C ALA A 395 12.98 -3.87 17.95
N SER A 396 13.36 -2.64 18.33
CA SER A 396 13.55 -1.54 17.38
C SER A 396 14.65 -1.85 16.35
N ALA A 397 15.75 -2.49 16.77
CA ALA A 397 16.82 -2.89 15.87
C ALA A 397 16.33 -3.94 14.87
N ALA A 398 15.52 -4.91 15.31
CA ALA A 398 14.95 -5.92 14.42
C ALA A 398 14.13 -5.28 13.29
N PHE A 399 13.24 -4.32 13.62
CA PHE A 399 12.49 -3.59 12.61
C PHE A 399 13.38 -2.73 11.71
N LEU A 400 14.37 -2.06 12.28
CA LEU A 400 15.30 -1.24 11.49
C LEU A 400 16.03 -2.09 10.44
N TYR A 401 16.51 -3.28 10.81
CA TYR A 401 17.19 -4.18 9.88
C TYR A 401 16.24 -4.86 8.90
N ASP A 402 14.99 -5.12 9.29
CA ASP A 402 13.98 -5.66 8.37
C ASP A 402 13.47 -4.62 7.37
N LEU A 403 13.34 -3.35 7.76
CA LEU A 403 12.87 -2.30 6.87
C LEU A 403 14.01 -1.69 6.04
N GLY A 404 15.20 -1.59 6.64
CA GLY A 404 16.24 -0.67 6.22
C GLY A 404 15.76 0.79 6.30
N GLY A 405 16.53 1.73 5.72
CA GLY A 405 16.16 3.15 5.66
C GLY A 405 17.22 4.08 6.20
N ALA A 406 17.11 5.37 5.87
CA ALA A 406 18.06 6.42 6.27
C ALA A 406 19.54 6.05 6.00
N GLY A 407 19.82 5.42 4.86
CA GLY A 407 21.15 4.96 4.46
C GLY A 407 21.54 3.56 4.95
N LEU A 408 20.72 2.90 5.79
CA LEU A 408 20.94 1.53 6.22
C LEU A 408 20.36 0.53 5.21
N GLN A 409 21.16 -0.46 4.82
CA GLN A 409 20.71 -1.58 4.01
C GLN A 409 19.89 -2.56 4.83
N ARG A 410 18.92 -3.20 4.18
CA ARG A 410 18.11 -4.24 4.79
C ARG A 410 18.96 -5.49 5.03
N ASP A 411 18.79 -6.11 6.18
CA ASP A 411 19.42 -7.38 6.55
C ASP A 411 18.41 -8.26 7.32
N PRO A 412 17.66 -9.13 6.60
CA PRO A 412 16.66 -9.99 7.22
C PRO A 412 17.26 -11.00 8.20
N ALA A 413 18.53 -11.40 7.99
CA ALA A 413 19.22 -12.32 8.88
C ALA A 413 19.50 -11.64 10.22
N LYS A 414 20.10 -10.44 10.18
CA LYS A 414 20.33 -9.62 11.37
C LYS A 414 19.02 -9.25 12.07
N ALA A 415 17.98 -8.91 11.34
CA ALA A 415 16.64 -8.65 11.89
C ALA A 415 16.09 -9.85 12.67
N ALA A 416 16.25 -11.05 12.13
CA ALA A 416 15.86 -12.28 12.80
C ALA A 416 16.73 -12.57 14.04
N ASP A 417 18.04 -12.28 14.02
CA ASP A 417 18.91 -12.40 15.20
C ASP A 417 18.45 -11.46 16.33
N LEU A 418 18.11 -10.22 15.99
CA LEU A 418 17.61 -9.23 16.94
C LEU A 418 16.20 -9.54 17.44
N THR A 419 15.38 -10.18 16.61
CA THR A 419 14.06 -10.70 17.02
C THR A 419 14.21 -11.80 18.07
N ILE A 420 15.10 -12.77 17.83
CA ILE A 420 15.42 -13.80 18.81
C ILE A 420 15.91 -13.15 20.11
N ARG A 421 16.80 -12.16 20.01
CA ARG A 421 17.28 -11.43 21.18
C ARG A 421 16.14 -10.73 21.94
N ALA A 422 15.21 -10.09 21.24
CA ALA A 422 14.06 -9.44 21.85
C ALA A 422 13.14 -10.44 22.57
N LEU A 423 12.93 -11.63 21.99
CA LEU A 423 12.18 -12.72 22.62
C LEU A 423 12.89 -13.26 23.88
N GLU A 424 14.22 -13.44 23.83
CA GLU A 424 15.03 -13.82 25.00
C GLU A 424 14.94 -12.77 26.12
N LEU A 425 14.89 -11.49 25.75
CA LEU A 425 14.69 -10.34 26.64
C LEU A 425 13.22 -10.14 27.07
N LYS A 426 12.32 -11.07 26.72
CA LYS A 426 10.91 -11.06 27.15
C LYS A 426 10.12 -9.87 26.63
N SER A 427 10.47 -9.35 25.45
CA SER A 427 9.69 -8.31 24.77
C SER A 427 8.34 -8.86 24.29
N ASN A 428 7.23 -8.38 24.86
CA ASN A 428 5.89 -8.72 24.34
C ASN A 428 5.58 -8.01 23.02
N GLU A 429 6.17 -6.83 22.80
CA GLU A 429 5.97 -6.02 21.60
C GLU A 429 6.43 -6.77 20.34
N ILE A 430 7.59 -7.43 20.38
CA ILE A 430 8.09 -8.16 19.22
C ILE A 430 7.16 -9.34 18.86
N LEU A 431 6.57 -9.99 19.86
CA LEU A 431 5.62 -11.09 19.62
C LEU A 431 4.33 -10.60 18.94
N GLN A 432 3.76 -9.48 19.41
CA GLN A 432 2.57 -8.90 18.80
C GLN A 432 2.79 -8.57 17.32
N ASN A 433 3.97 -8.03 16.99
CA ASN A 433 4.32 -7.71 15.61
C ASN A 433 4.56 -8.96 14.74
N LEU A 434 5.13 -10.03 15.29
CA LEU A 434 5.20 -11.33 14.60
C LEU A 434 3.80 -11.87 14.28
N GLU A 435 2.83 -11.67 15.16
CA GLU A 435 1.46 -12.13 14.95
C GLU A 435 0.73 -11.37 13.84
N GLN A 436 1.06 -10.08 13.66
CA GLN A 436 0.46 -9.18 12.66
C GLN A 436 1.08 -9.26 11.25
N ASP A 437 2.12 -10.09 11.05
CA ASP A 437 2.79 -10.34 9.76
C ASP A 437 3.25 -9.08 9.01
N GLN A 438 3.96 -8.18 9.71
CA GLN A 438 4.44 -6.92 9.12
C GLN A 438 5.89 -6.95 8.62
N TRP A 439 6.42 -8.15 8.34
CA TRP A 439 7.85 -8.38 8.07
C TRP A 439 8.15 -8.55 6.57
N GLY A 440 9.31 -8.07 6.13
CA GLY A 440 9.73 -8.13 4.73
C GLY A 440 10.21 -9.51 4.27
N ALA A 441 10.38 -9.67 2.94
CA ALA A 441 10.81 -10.93 2.32
C ALA A 441 12.17 -11.43 2.87
N GLY A 442 12.32 -12.72 3.14
CA GLY A 442 13.52 -13.35 3.68
C GLY A 442 13.62 -13.35 5.20
N PHE A 443 12.83 -12.52 5.90
CA PHE A 443 12.81 -12.48 7.36
C PHE A 443 12.28 -13.79 7.95
N TRP A 444 11.17 -14.29 7.42
CA TRP A 444 10.50 -15.48 7.98
C TRP A 444 11.36 -16.72 7.83
N ALA A 445 12.02 -16.89 6.68
CA ALA A 445 12.98 -17.97 6.49
C ALA A 445 14.15 -17.87 7.49
N ALA A 446 14.70 -16.67 7.67
CA ALA A 446 15.80 -16.42 8.60
C ALA A 446 15.43 -16.70 10.06
N LEU A 447 14.24 -16.27 10.50
CA LEU A 447 13.73 -16.50 11.85
C LEU A 447 13.45 -17.99 12.11
N GLN A 448 12.80 -18.66 11.16
CA GLN A 448 12.54 -20.10 11.27
C GLN A 448 13.81 -20.91 11.38
N GLN A 449 14.85 -20.55 10.60
CA GLN A 449 16.16 -21.19 10.73
C GLN A 449 16.73 -21.03 12.15
N ARG A 450 16.71 -19.82 12.71
CA ARG A 450 17.24 -19.56 14.06
C ARG A 450 16.48 -20.26 15.17
N LEU A 451 15.16 -20.44 14.98
CA LEU A 451 14.32 -21.21 15.89
C LEU A 451 14.56 -22.72 15.74
N ALA A 452 14.81 -23.20 14.52
CA ALA A 452 15.19 -24.59 14.26
C ALA A 452 16.55 -24.93 14.87
N ASP A 453 17.54 -24.05 14.72
CA ASP A 453 18.87 -24.19 15.33
C ASP A 453 18.81 -24.25 16.87
N ARG A 454 17.75 -23.68 17.46
CA ARG A 454 17.44 -23.73 18.91
C ARG A 454 16.56 -24.91 19.31
N ASN A 455 16.26 -25.83 18.39
CA ASN A 455 15.33 -26.96 18.59
C ASN A 455 13.90 -26.55 18.97
N LEU A 456 13.49 -25.33 18.63
CA LEU A 456 12.15 -24.80 18.93
C LEU A 456 11.17 -24.94 17.76
N TYR A 457 11.67 -25.13 16.54
CA TYR A 457 10.87 -25.23 15.32
C TYR A 457 11.15 -26.55 14.57
N GLN A 458 10.09 -27.32 14.30
CA GLN A 458 10.15 -28.62 13.60
C GLN A 458 9.30 -28.60 12.31
N GLY A 459 9.57 -27.63 11.44
CA GLY A 459 8.91 -27.48 10.15
C GLY A 459 9.90 -27.25 9.02
N ARG A 460 9.40 -27.25 7.78
CA ARG A 460 10.19 -26.80 6.64
C ARG A 460 10.38 -25.28 6.75
N VAL A 461 11.61 -24.82 6.56
CA VAL A 461 11.89 -23.39 6.45
C VAL A 461 11.22 -22.86 5.18
N VAL A 462 10.25 -21.97 5.39
CA VAL A 462 9.48 -21.28 4.35
C VAL A 462 9.45 -19.80 4.68
N ASP A 463 9.63 -18.95 3.68
CA ASP A 463 9.68 -17.50 3.87
C ASP A 463 8.28 -16.88 4.04
N GLN A 464 7.50 -17.44 4.97
CA GLN A 464 6.11 -17.07 5.24
C GLN A 464 5.80 -17.26 6.73
N ARG A 465 4.95 -16.39 7.28
CA ARG A 465 4.38 -16.55 8.62
C ARG A 465 3.60 -17.86 8.70
N ASN A 466 3.80 -18.62 9.78
CA ASN A 466 2.98 -19.80 10.08
C ASN A 466 2.86 -20.02 11.59
N ASP A 467 1.81 -20.72 12.01
CA ASP A 467 1.49 -20.89 13.43
C ASP A 467 2.57 -21.63 14.21
N ARG A 468 3.31 -22.54 13.57
CA ARG A 468 4.43 -23.24 14.22
C ARG A 468 5.56 -22.28 14.57
N THR A 469 5.85 -21.32 13.69
CA THR A 469 6.85 -20.26 13.96
C THR A 469 6.42 -19.38 15.13
N ILE A 470 5.14 -18.99 15.17
CA ILE A 470 4.60 -18.17 16.26
C ILE A 470 4.63 -18.93 17.59
N GLN A 471 4.23 -20.20 17.61
CA GLN A 471 4.31 -21.06 18.80
C GLN A 471 5.77 -21.21 19.28
N ALA A 472 6.73 -21.39 18.37
CA ALA A 472 8.14 -21.44 18.72
C ALA A 472 8.64 -20.12 19.34
N ALA A 473 8.21 -18.97 18.80
CA ALA A 473 8.52 -17.66 19.35
C ALA A 473 7.90 -17.45 20.76
N ARG A 474 6.65 -17.87 20.96
CA ARG A 474 5.96 -17.87 22.26
C ARG A 474 6.70 -18.70 23.31
N ARG A 475 7.13 -19.91 22.96
CA ARG A 475 7.96 -20.77 23.82
C ARG A 475 9.28 -20.10 24.20
N LEU A 476 9.96 -19.45 23.26
CA LEU A 476 11.20 -18.71 23.54
C LEU A 476 10.95 -17.52 24.50
N LEU A 477 9.84 -16.82 24.32
CA LEU A 477 9.38 -15.79 25.24
C LEU A 477 9.06 -16.37 26.63
N GLY A 478 8.81 -17.67 26.76
CA GLY A 478 8.43 -18.31 28.02
C GLY A 478 6.93 -18.19 28.33
N ASN A 479 6.11 -17.95 27.31
CA ASN A 479 4.66 -18.01 27.37
C ASN A 479 4.22 -19.20 26.50
N PRO A 480 3.98 -20.40 27.07
CA PRO A 480 3.83 -21.64 26.31
C PRO A 480 2.66 -21.67 25.32
#